data_AF-S2SZG1-F1
#
_entry.id   AF-S2SZG1-F1
#
_cell.length_a   1.000
_cell.length_b   1.000
_cell.length_c   1.000
_cell.angle_alpha   90.00
_cell.angle_beta   90.00
_cell.angle_gamma   90.00
#
_symmetry.space_group_name_H-M   'P 1'
#
loop_
_entity.id
_entity.type
_entity.pdbx_description
1 polymer ?
#
loop_
_entity_poly.entity_id
_entity_poly.type
_entity_poly.pdbx_seq_one_letter_code
_entity_poly.pdbx_strand_id
1 'polypeptide(L)' 'MVIRFATLKRLFVFPAGRLIDCWDRQPDGGRKSIPLKDIVTNGFELHPQLQPVIPFLDGVDWLIETKVGNVRG' A
#
# COMPACT_ATOMS: atom_id res chain seq x y z
N MET A 1 4.30 -2.67 -2.19
CA MET A 1 3.80 -4.04 -1.94
C MET A 1 2.33 -4.11 -2.27
N VAL A 2 1.83 -5.23 -2.82
CA VAL A 2 0.40 -5.45 -3.05
C VAL A 2 -0.19 -6.21 -1.85
N ILE A 3 -1.29 -5.73 -1.28
CA ILE A 3 -1.96 -6.28 -0.09
C ILE A 3 -3.42 -6.56 -0.41
N ARG A 4 -3.88 -7.80 -0.16
CA ARG A 4 -5.28 -8.21 -0.38
C ARG A 4 -5.97 -8.51 0.94
N PHE A 5 -7.13 -7.88 1.18
CA PHE A 5 -8.05 -8.24 2.25
C PHE A 5 -9.09 -9.21 1.70
N ALA A 6 -8.86 -10.51 1.88
CA ALA A 6 -9.64 -11.56 1.22
C ALA A 6 -11.15 -11.49 1.51
N THR A 7 -11.53 -11.34 2.78
CA THR A 7 -12.93 -11.24 3.21
C THR A 7 -13.61 -9.99 2.70
N LEU A 8 -12.87 -8.87 2.65
CA LEU A 8 -13.38 -7.58 2.17
C LEU A 8 -13.34 -7.47 0.64
N LYS A 9 -12.66 -8.40 -0.05
CA LYS A 9 -12.38 -8.37 -1.49
C LYS A 9 -11.70 -7.07 -1.96
N ARG A 10 -10.92 -6.42 -1.08
CA ARG A 10 -10.20 -5.17 -1.37
C ARG A 10 -8.73 -5.46 -1.64
N LEU A 11 -8.14 -4.68 -2.55
CA LEU A 11 -6.76 -4.83 -2.99
C LEU A 11 -6.07 -3.46 -2.92
N PHE A 12 -4.85 -3.42 -2.41
CA PHE A 12 -4.12 -2.17 -2.22
C PHE A 12 -2.68 -2.27 -2.70
N VAL A 13 -2.15 -1.17 -3.21
CA VAL A 13 -0.71 -0.91 -3.29
C VAL A 13 -0.30 -0.05 -2.09
N PHE A 14 0.69 -0.53 -1.34
CA PHE A 14 1.21 0.14 -0.17
C PHE A 14 2.70 0.49 -0.34
N PRO A 15 3.14 1.72 -0.01
CA PRO A 15 4.53 2.14 -0.14
C PRO A 15 5.50 1.27 0.69
N ALA A 16 6.62 0.88 0.08
CA ALA A 16 7.60 0.02 0.74
C ALA A 16 8.25 0.70 1.96
N GLY A 17 8.56 2.00 1.89
CA GLY A 17 9.16 2.72 3.02
C GLY A 17 8.30 2.64 4.29
N ARG A 18 6.99 2.89 4.18
CA ARG A 18 6.07 2.74 5.31
C ARG A 18 5.96 1.32 5.82
N LEU A 19 5.99 0.33 4.91
CA LEU A 19 5.95 -1.08 5.30
C LEU A 19 7.19 -1.44 6.13
N ILE A 20 8.37 -1.04 5.67
CA ILE A 20 9.65 -1.26 6.35
C ILE A 20 9.63 -0.56 7.71
N ASP A 21 9.20 0.71 7.78
CA ASP A 21 9.06 1.43 9.05
C ASP A 21 8.15 0.73 10.06
N CYS A 22 7.03 0.14 9.60
CA CYS A 22 6.14 -0.63 10.46
C CYS A 22 6.79 -1.94 10.91
N TRP A 23 7.55 -2.59 10.03
CA TRP A 23 8.25 -3.84 10.31
C TRP A 23 9.37 -3.62 11.33
N ASP A 24 10.20 -2.60 11.13
CA ASP A 24 11.36 -2.30 11.96
C ASP A 24 10.96 -1.84 13.37
N ARG A 25 9.77 -1.23 13.53
CA ARG A 25 9.23 -0.86 14.85
C ARG A 25 8.57 -2.03 15.58
N GLN A 26 8.30 -3.15 14.92
CA GLN A 26 7.63 -4.30 15.51
C GLN A 26 8.37 -4.89 16.74
N PRO A 27 9.73 -5.01 16.74
CA PRO A 27 10.48 -5.50 17.89
C PRO A 27 10.42 -4.56 19.09
N ASP A 28 10.32 -3.24 18.87
CA ASP A 28 10.39 -2.19 19.90
C ASP A 28 9.03 -1.90 20.57
N GLY A 29 8.14 -2.90 20.61
CA GLY A 29 6.78 -2.75 21.13
C GLY A 29 5.79 -2.10 20.15
N GLY A 30 6.19 -1.91 18.89
CA GLY A 30 5.30 -1.48 17.81
C GLY A 30 4.24 -2.53 17.46
N ARG A 31 3.23 -2.10 16.69
CA ARG A 31 2.12 -2.97 16.32
C ARG A 31 2.60 -4.10 15.39
N LYS A 32 2.22 -5.34 15.71
CA LYS A 32 2.51 -6.52 14.89
C LYS A 32 1.64 -6.65 13.63
N SER A 33 0.68 -5.75 13.45
CA SER A 33 -0.20 -5.67 12.30
C SER A 33 -0.38 -4.21 11.87
N ILE A 34 -0.46 -4.00 10.56
CA ILE A 34 -0.81 -2.69 9.99
C ILE A 34 -2.34 -2.64 9.87
N PRO A 35 -3.01 -1.67 10.52
CA PRO A 35 -4.46 -1.49 10.42
C PRO A 35 -4.94 -1.28 9.00
N LEU A 36 -6.13 -1.78 8.68
CA LEU A 36 -6.80 -1.45 7.42
C LEU A 36 -6.93 0.06 7.23
N LYS A 37 -7.26 0.82 8.29
CA LYS A 37 -7.34 2.29 8.24
C LYS A 37 -6.05 2.94 7.75
N ASP A 38 -4.91 2.42 8.20
CA ASP A 38 -3.59 2.97 7.80
C ASP A 38 -3.26 2.62 6.36
N ILE A 39 -3.64 1.41 5.89
CA ILE A 39 -3.49 1.00 4.49
C ILE A 39 -4.41 1.82 3.57
N VAL A 40 -5.65 2.09 3.98
CA VAL A 40 -6.59 2.94 3.23
C VAL A 40 -6.09 4.38 3.17
N THR A 41 -5.50 4.89 4.25
CA THR A 41 -5.03 6.29 4.33
C THR A 41 -3.74 6.51 3.53
N ASN A 42 -2.83 5.54 3.54
CA ASN A 42 -1.47 5.70 3.01
C ASN A 42 -1.16 4.81 1.80
N GLY A 43 -2.14 4.09 1.28
CA GLY A 43 -2.03 3.23 0.11
C GLY A 43 -3.02 3.64 -0.98
N PHE A 44 -2.92 2.94 -2.09
CA PHE A 44 -3.78 3.11 -3.26
C PHE A 44 -4.66 1.89 -3.45
N GLU A 45 -5.98 2.06 -3.52
CA GLU A 45 -6.91 0.96 -3.72
C GLU A 45 -6.99 0.56 -5.19
N LEU A 46 -6.65 -0.70 -5.48
CA LEU A 46 -6.81 -1.31 -6.78
C LEU A 46 -8.20 -1.93 -6.91
N HIS A 47 -8.85 -1.65 -8.03
CA HIS A 47 -10.14 -2.23 -8.36
C HIS A 47 -9.95 -3.35 -9.39
N PRO A 48 -10.23 -4.62 -9.05
CA PRO A 48 -10.13 -5.72 -10.01
C PRO A 48 -11.00 -5.46 -11.25
N GLN A 49 -10.44 -5.68 -12.44
CA GLN A 49 -11.13 -5.54 -13.71
C GLN A 49 -11.03 -6.82 -14.53
N LEU A 50 -11.72 -6.90 -15.68
CA LEU A 50 -11.73 -8.11 -16.49
C LEU A 50 -10.34 -8.47 -17.02
N GLN A 51 -9.61 -7.47 -17.56
CA GLN A 51 -8.22 -7.61 -17.98
C GLN A 51 -7.47 -6.28 -17.74
N PRO A 52 -6.35 -6.29 -16.99
CA PRO A 52 -5.86 -7.37 -16.11
C PRO A 52 -6.70 -7.50 -14.82
N VAL A 53 -6.79 -8.72 -14.28
CA VAL A 53 -7.51 -8.99 -13.00
C VAL A 53 -6.95 -8.18 -11.83
N ILE A 54 -5.64 -7.93 -11.84
CA ILE A 54 -4.96 -7.09 -10.86
C ILE A 54 -4.26 -5.96 -11.64
N PRO A 55 -4.85 -4.76 -11.70
CA PRO A 55 -4.25 -3.61 -12.39
C PRO A 55 -3.14 -2.96 -11.57
N PHE A 56 -2.07 -3.69 -11.29
CA PHE A 56 -1.00 -3.19 -10.41
C PHE A 56 -0.26 -1.98 -10.99
N LEU A 57 -0.29 -1.78 -12.32
CA LEU A 57 0.35 -0.64 -12.98
C LEU A 57 -0.23 0.69 -12.50
N ASP A 58 -1.55 0.78 -12.31
CA ASP A 58 -2.20 1.98 -11.74
C ASP A 58 -1.59 2.37 -10.39
N GLY A 59 -1.29 1.37 -9.56
CA GLY A 59 -0.64 1.59 -8.27
C GLY A 59 0.86 1.89 -8.38
N VAL A 60 1.54 1.44 -9.43
CA VAL A 60 2.93 1.81 -9.72
C VAL A 60 3.01 3.26 -10.17
N ASP A 61 2.11 3.69 -11.05
CA ASP A 61 2.02 5.07 -11.52
C ASP A 61 1.76 6.00 -10.34
N TRP A 62 0.79 5.65 -9.48
CA TRP A 62 0.55 6.37 -8.23
C TRP A 62 1.80 6.44 -7.32
N LEU A 63 2.57 5.35 -7.19
CA LEU A 63 3.81 5.35 -6.40
C LEU A 63 4.87 6.29 -6.98
N ILE A 64 5.01 6.33 -8.31
CA ILE A 64 5.95 7.22 -9.00
C ILE A 64 5.55 8.68 -8.77
N GLU A 65 4.28 9.02 -8.99
CA GLU A 65 3.75 10.37 -8.78
C GLU A 65 3.92 10.82 -7.33
N THR A 66 3.55 9.97 -6.37
CA THR A 66 3.67 10.25 -4.93
C THR A 66 5.13 10.45 -4.54
N LYS A 67 6.07 9.67 -5.09
CA LYS A 67 7.50 9.81 -4.80
C LYS A 67 8.09 11.05 -5.47
N VAL A 68 7.76 11.34 -6.72
CA VAL A 68 8.23 12.53 -7.45
C VAL A 68 7.73 13.82 -6.78
N GLY A 69 6.48 13.83 -6.29
CA GLY A 69 5.95 14.93 -5.48
C GLY A 69 6.71 15.15 -4.16
N ASN A 70 7.31 14.10 -3.60
CA ASN A 70 8.01 14.14 -2.31
C ASN A 70 9.52 14.47 -2.42
N VAL A 71 10.08 14.62 -3.62
CA VAL A 71 11.50 14.98 -3.86
C VAL A 71 11.67 16.49 -4.14
N ARG A 72 10.57 17.24 -4.26
CA ARG A 72 10.57 18.69 -4.51
C ARG A 72 10.20 19.54 -3.27
N GLY A 73 10.32 18.97 -2.07
CA GLY A 73 10.08 19.65 -0.80
C GLY A 73 11.35 19.78 0.04
#